data_AF-A0A6P0CBD5-F1
#
_entry.id   AF-A0A6P0CBD5-F1
#
_cell.length_a   1.000
_cell.length_b   1.000
_cell.length_c   1.000
_cell.angle_alpha   90.00
_cell.angle_beta   90.00
_cell.angle_gamma   90.00
#
_symmetry.space_group_name_H-M   'P 1'
#
loop_
_entity.id
_entity.type
_entity.pdbx_description
1 polymer ?
#
loop_
_entity_poly.entity_id
_entity_poly.type
_entity_poly.pdbx_seq_one_letter_code
_entity_poly.pdbx_strand_id
1 'polypeptide(L)' 'METVTLKLPDKLLRDAARVASGQDVTIGHLVRVLLAKEVERRLNPRTPNRADEGLIAALQAVLARDMAEADNWDDLAARL' A
#
# COMPACT_ATOMS: atom_id res chain seq x y z
N MET A 1 23.13 -3.20 13.56
CA MET A 1 22.79 -3.97 12.34
C MET A 1 23.73 -5.14 12.25
N GLU A 2 23.25 -6.30 11.81
CA GLU A 2 24.07 -7.49 11.59
C GLU A 2 24.40 -7.65 10.09
N THR A 3 25.55 -8.25 9.79
CA THR A 3 26.00 -8.47 8.40
C THR A 3 25.54 -9.84 7.92
N VAL A 4 24.88 -9.88 6.76
CA VAL A 4 24.45 -11.11 6.10
C VAL A 4 24.99 -11.15 4.68
N THR A 5 25.58 -12.29 4.29
CA THR A 5 26.06 -12.54 2.93
C THR A 5 25.08 -13.46 2.21
N LEU A 6 24.61 -13.04 1.04
CA LEU A 6 23.65 -13.80 0.23
C LEU A 6 24.25 -14.11 -1.13
N LYS A 7 24.05 -15.35 -1.60
CA LYS A 7 24.34 -15.72 -2.99
C LYS A 7 23.10 -15.48 -3.83
N LEU A 8 23.24 -14.71 -4.90
CA LEU A 8 22.18 -14.40 -5.84
C LEU A 8 22.61 -14.82 -7.25
N PRO A 9 21.67 -15.27 -8.10
CA PRO A 9 21.97 -15.47 -9.51
C PRO A 9 22.44 -14.14 -10.15
N ASP A 10 23.46 -14.19 -10.99
CA ASP A 10 24.06 -12.99 -11.61
C ASP A 10 23.03 -12.11 -12.32
N LYS A 11 22.08 -12.74 -13.02
CA LYS A 11 21.00 -12.02 -13.70
C LYS A 11 20.16 -11.22 -12.72
N LEU A 12 19.79 -11.82 -11.59
CA LEU A 12 18.98 -11.15 -10.57
C LEU A 12 19.73 -9.99 -9.93
N LEU A 13 21.03 -10.15 -9.67
CA LEU A 13 21.85 -9.06 -9.13
C LEU A 13 21.94 -7.88 -10.10
N ARG A 14 22.15 -8.15 -11.40
CA ARG A 14 22.17 -7.12 -12.45
C ARG A 14 20.83 -6.39 -12.57
N ASP A 15 19.73 -7.13 -12.60
CA ASP A 15 18.39 -6.56 -12.73
C ASP A 15 18.01 -5.74 -11.49
N ALA A 16 18.34 -6.23 -10.29
CA ALA A 16 18.13 -5.50 -9.03
C ALA A 16 18.97 -4.22 -8.94
N ALA A 17 20.22 -4.23 -9.44
CA ALA A 17 21.06 -3.04 -9.50
C ALA A 17 20.42 -1.95 -10.39
N ARG A 18 19.84 -2.34 -11.53
CA ARG A 18 19.15 -1.42 -12.44
C ARG A 18 17.90 -0.82 -11.79
N VAL A 19 17.10 -1.64 -11.09
CA VAL A 19 15.91 -1.17 -10.37
C VAL A 19 16.28 -0.19 -9.25
N ALA A 20 17.29 -0.54 -8.45
CA ALA A 20 17.75 0.29 -7.34
C ALA A 20 18.28 1.64 -7.84
N SER A 21 19.07 1.64 -8.91
CA SER A 21 19.57 2.87 -9.55
C SER A 21 18.44 3.75 -10.09
N GLY A 22 17.39 3.16 -10.66
CA GLY A 22 16.22 3.92 -11.15
C GLY A 22 15.36 4.54 -10.04
N GLN A 23 15.62 4.19 -8.78
CA GLN A 23 14.94 4.70 -7.60
C GLN A 23 15.89 5.51 -6.69
N ASP A 24 17.11 5.79 -7.13
CA ASP A 24 18.17 6.46 -6.36
C ASP A 24 18.48 5.79 -5.00
N VAL A 25 18.40 4.46 -4.95
CA VAL A 25 18.70 3.67 -3.75
C VAL A 25 19.77 2.61 -4.00
N THR A 26 20.36 2.11 -2.92
CA THR A 26 21.30 0.98 -2.98
C THR A 26 20.54 -0.35 -3.03
N ILE A 27 21.18 -1.40 -3.56
CA ILE A 27 20.65 -2.79 -3.51
C ILE A 27 20.37 -3.21 -2.07
N GLY A 28 21.26 -2.86 -1.12
CA GLY A 28 21.05 -3.15 0.29
C GLY A 28 19.80 -2.46 0.87
N HIS A 29 19.51 -1.24 0.44
CA HIS A 29 18.28 -0.55 0.81
C HIS A 29 17.05 -1.26 0.24
N LEU A 30 17.07 -1.60 -1.06
CA LEU A 30 16.00 -2.35 -1.71
C LEU A 30 15.70 -3.68 -0.99
N VAL A 31 16.73 -4.46 -0.67
CA VAL A 31 16.60 -5.74 0.04
C VAL A 31 15.99 -5.54 1.42
N ARG A 32 16.44 -4.53 2.19
CA ARG A 32 15.89 -4.26 3.53
C ARG A 32 14.41 -3.89 3.47
N VAL A 33 14.00 -3.04 2.53
CA VAL A 33 12.59 -2.62 2.39
C VAL A 33 11.71 -3.79 2.00
N LEU A 34 12.13 -4.56 0.99
CA LEU A 34 11.37 -5.73 0.54
C LEU A 34 11.27 -6.80 1.62
N LEU A 35 12.36 -7.05 2.36
CA LEU A 35 12.37 -8.00 3.47
C LEU A 35 11.48 -7.52 4.61
N ALA A 36 11.56 -6.24 4.99
CA ALA A 36 10.70 -5.67 6.04
C ALA A 36 9.22 -5.81 5.67
N LYS A 37 8.85 -5.45 4.43
CA LYS A 37 7.47 -5.59 3.92
C LYS A 37 7.00 -7.04 3.92
N GLU A 38 7.87 -7.97 3.55
CA GLU A 38 7.53 -9.40 3.54
C GLU A 38 7.33 -9.95 4.96
N VAL A 39 8.20 -9.57 5.90
CA VAL A 39 8.10 -9.94 7.31
C VAL A 39 6.83 -9.36 7.92
N GLU A 40 6.55 -8.08 7.70
CA GLU A 40 5.31 -7.44 8.15
C GLU A 40 4.08 -8.15 7.59
N ARG A 41 4.05 -8.45 6.28
CA ARG A 41 2.95 -9.17 5.65
C ARG A 41 2.68 -10.54 6.28
N ARG A 42 3.73 -11.27 6.67
CA ARG A 42 3.60 -12.64 7.22
C ARG A 42 3.30 -12.65 8.72
N LEU A 43 3.90 -11.73 9.47
CA LEU A 43 3.76 -11.68 10.93
C LEU A 43 2.54 -10.87 11.37
N ASN A 44 2.15 -9.87 10.58
CA ASN A 44 0.91 -9.13 10.74
C ASN A 44 0.02 -9.40 9.52
N PRO A 45 -0.62 -10.58 9.43
CA PRO A 45 -1.70 -10.77 8.49
C PRO A 45 -2.80 -9.80 8.92
N ARG A 46 -2.76 -8.57 8.39
CA ARG A 46 -3.91 -7.68 8.41
C ARG A 46 -5.03 -8.52 7.84
N THR A 47 -6.01 -8.86 8.68
CA THR A 47 -7.29 -9.36 8.21
C THR A 47 -7.66 -8.44 7.04
N PRO A 48 -7.83 -8.96 5.81
CA PRO A 48 -8.16 -8.09 4.69
C PRO A 48 -9.32 -7.22 5.16
N ASN A 49 -9.23 -5.92 4.87
CA ASN A 49 -10.07 -4.87 5.45
C ASN A 49 -11.54 -4.95 4.97
N ARG A 50 -12.06 -6.17 4.78
CA ARG A 50 -13.42 -6.53 4.39
C ARG A 50 -14.47 -6.00 5.35
N ALA A 51 -14.12 -5.83 6.63
CA ALA A 51 -14.98 -5.16 7.59
C ALA A 51 -15.24 -3.69 7.16
N ASP A 52 -14.19 -3.00 6.72
CA ASP A 52 -14.28 -1.62 6.24
C ASP A 52 -14.90 -1.56 4.85
N GLU A 53 -14.70 -2.54 3.96
CA GLU A 53 -15.37 -2.57 2.64
C GLU A 53 -16.89 -2.64 2.77
N GLY A 54 -17.40 -3.47 3.68
CA GLY A 54 -18.85 -3.55 3.94
C GLY A 54 -19.40 -2.25 4.53
N LEU A 55 -18.66 -1.64 5.48
CA LEU A 55 -19.04 -0.36 6.08
C LEU A 55 -19.00 0.78 5.06
N ILE A 56 -17.95 0.86 4.24
CA ILE A 56 -17.79 1.85 3.17
C ILE A 56 -18.90 1.69 2.14
N ALA A 57 -19.22 0.46 1.73
CA ALA A 57 -20.31 0.20 0.79
C ALA A 57 -21.68 0.61 1.37
N ALA A 58 -21.94 0.32 2.65
CA ALA A 58 -23.17 0.74 3.32
C ALA A 58 -23.24 2.27 3.44
N LEU A 59 -22.14 2.93 3.80
CA LEU A 59 -22.06 4.38 3.90
C LEU A 59 -22.26 5.03 2.52
N GLN A 60 -21.63 4.49 1.48
CA GLN A 60 -21.85 4.93 0.10
C GLN A 60 -23.31 4.79 -0.32
N ALA A 61 -23.97 3.68 0.00
CA ALA A 61 -25.38 3.48 -0.34
C ALA A 61 -26.31 4.50 0.33
N VAL A 62 -26.03 4.85 1.60
CA VAL A 62 -26.83 5.85 2.34
C VAL A 62 -26.59 7.26 1.80
N LEU A 63 -25.33 7.62 1.58
CA LEU A 63 -24.96 9.00 1.23
C LEU A 63 -25.02 9.28 -0.28
N ALA A 64 -25.13 8.25 -1.13
CA ALA A 64 -25.07 8.39 -2.58
C ALA A 64 -26.10 9.37 -3.15
N ARG A 65 -27.34 9.35 -2.62
CA ARG A 65 -28.38 10.27 -3.08
C ARG A 65 -28.03 11.71 -2.75
N ASP A 66 -27.70 11.98 -1.49
CA ASP A 66 -27.46 13.34 -1.03
C ASP A 66 -26.16 13.91 -1.64
N MET A 67 -25.16 13.06 -1.92
CA MET A 67 -23.98 13.41 -2.71
C MET A 67 -24.29 13.70 -4.18
N ALA A 68 -25.26 13.00 -4.79
CA ALA A 68 -25.61 13.19 -6.20
C ALA A 68 -26.53 14.40 -6.44
N GLU A 69 -27.31 14.77 -5.44
CA GLU A 69 -28.27 15.88 -5.51
C GLU A 69 -27.73 17.19 -4.94
N ALA A 70 -26.54 17.18 -4.31
CA ALA A 70 -25.93 18.38 -3.78
C ALA A 70 -25.30 19.23 -4.89
N ASP A 71 -25.65 20.50 -4.93
CA ASP A 71 -25.12 21.44 -5.93
C ASP A 71 -23.74 22.00 -5.54
N ASN A 72 -23.39 21.98 -4.24
CA ASN A 72 -22.11 22.43 -3.70
C ASN A 72 -21.85 21.85 -2.30
N TRP A 73 -20.68 22.15 -1.73
CA TRP A 73 -20.25 21.63 -0.43
C TRP A 73 -21.09 22.10 0.75
N ASP A 74 -21.63 23.32 0.71
CA ASP A 74 -22.47 23.85 1.79
C ASP A 74 -23.86 23.19 1.76
N ASP A 75 -24.42 22.95 0.57
CA ASP A 75 -25.66 22.19 0.36
C ASP A 75 -25.51 20.73 0.79
N LEU A 76 -24.39 20.08 0.43
CA LEU A 76 -24.09 18.74 0.90
C LEU A 76 -24.01 18.68 2.43
N ALA A 77 -23.36 19.65 3.07
CA ALA A 77 -23.25 19.71 4.53
C ALA A 77 -24.60 19.95 5.22
N ALA A 78 -25.58 20.56 4.55
CA ALA A 78 -26.93 20.72 5.07
C ALA A 78 -27.80 19.47 4.88
N ARG A 79 -27.45 18.59 3.94
CA ARG A 79 -28.16 17.35 3.60
C ARG A 79 -27.69 16.13 4.41
N LEU A 80 -26.44 16.16 4.89
CA LEU A 80 -25.80 15.13 5.73
C LEU A 80 -26.06 15.35 7.22
#